data_AF-A0A2L2YXH3-F1
#
_entry.id   AF-A0A2L2YXH3-F1
#
_cell.length_a   1.000
_cell.length_b   1.000
_cell.length_c   1.000
_cell.angle_alpha   90.00
_cell.angle_beta   90.00
_cell.angle_gamma   90.00
#
_symmetry.space_group_name_H-M   'P 1'
#
loop_
_entity.id
_entity.type
_entity.pdbx_description
1 polymer ?
#
loop_
_entity_poly.entity_id
_entity_poly.type
_entity_poly.pdbx_seq_one_letter_code
_entity_poly.pdbx_strand_id
1 'polypeptide(L)'
;VPAFQQRANSVTAGSLVKAPSAKDKHKTLLVIDDQHTDWSKYFRGKRIHGDWDIRMEQAEFKDINLSVNSETVATVSMVVNRNGTKVVRSFR
;
A
#
# COMPACT_ATOMS: atom_id res chain seq x y z
N VAL A 1 10.70 59.73 -15.45
CA VAL A 1 10.26 58.44 -16.05
C VAL A 1 10.52 57.34 -15.03
N PRO A 2 9.53 56.79 -14.32
CA PRO A 2 9.75 55.63 -13.47
C PRO A 2 9.70 54.36 -14.32
N ALA A 3 10.77 53.57 -14.26
CA ALA A 3 10.87 52.27 -14.90
C ALA A 3 9.98 51.26 -14.16
N PHE A 4 9.12 50.60 -14.91
CA PHE A 4 8.14 49.62 -14.46
C PHE A 4 8.85 48.28 -14.21
N GLN A 5 9.05 47.88 -12.95
CA GLN A 5 9.62 46.57 -12.61
C GLN A 5 8.54 45.49 -12.70
N GLN A 6 8.52 44.73 -13.80
CA GLN A 6 7.64 43.58 -13.96
C GLN A 6 8.08 42.42 -13.07
N ARG A 7 7.13 41.91 -12.27
CA ARG A 7 7.23 40.67 -11.50
C ARG A 7 7.23 39.47 -12.45
N ALA A 8 8.27 38.64 -12.40
CA ALA A 8 8.23 37.30 -12.98
C ALA A 8 7.57 36.34 -11.97
N ASN A 9 6.29 36.01 -12.19
CA ASN A 9 5.65 34.89 -11.51
C ASN A 9 6.08 33.59 -12.22
N SER A 10 6.96 32.81 -11.61
CA SER A 10 7.24 31.43 -12.05
C SER A 10 6.07 30.52 -11.63
N VAL A 11 5.03 30.46 -12.46
CA VAL A 11 3.98 29.45 -12.34
C VAL A 11 4.42 28.17 -13.04
N THR A 12 5.18 27.34 -12.34
CA THR A 12 5.32 25.92 -12.72
C THR A 12 4.47 25.10 -11.78
N ALA A 13 3.15 25.23 -11.90
CA ALA A 13 2.20 24.25 -11.39
C ALA A 13 2.20 23.03 -12.34
N GLY A 14 3.33 22.33 -12.37
CA GLY A 14 3.41 20.99 -12.95
C GLY A 14 3.21 20.00 -11.81
N SER A 15 2.03 19.39 -11.72
CA SER A 15 1.89 18.16 -10.94
C SER A 15 2.81 17.12 -11.59
N LEU A 16 4.03 16.99 -11.06
CA LEU A 16 4.91 15.89 -11.39
C LEU A 16 4.20 14.63 -10.93
N VAL A 17 3.46 13.99 -11.84
CA VAL A 17 3.17 12.57 -11.77
C VAL A 17 4.53 11.88 -11.72
N LYS A 18 5.02 11.67 -10.49
CA LYS A 18 6.26 10.97 -10.24
C LYS A 18 6.08 9.60 -10.87
N ALA A 19 6.86 9.31 -11.91
CA ALA A 19 6.90 7.98 -12.50
C ALA A 19 7.05 6.98 -11.33
N PRO A 20 6.22 5.93 -11.27
CA PRO A 20 6.24 5.00 -10.15
C PRO A 20 7.67 4.52 -10.00
N SER A 21 8.28 4.90 -8.87
CA SER A 21 9.65 4.49 -8.62
C SER A 21 9.65 2.98 -8.48
N ALA A 22 10.75 2.29 -8.75
CA ALA A 22 10.82 0.82 -8.55
C ALA A 22 10.38 0.36 -7.14
N LYS A 23 10.29 1.29 -6.18
CA LYS A 23 9.72 1.12 -4.83
C LYS A 23 8.20 0.91 -4.78
N ASP A 24 7.47 1.09 -5.88
CA ASP A 24 6.01 0.91 -5.94
C ASP A 24 5.61 -0.52 -6.37
N LYS A 25 6.59 -1.38 -6.69
CA LYS A 25 6.34 -2.80 -7.03
C LYS A 25 6.47 -3.67 -5.79
N HIS A 26 5.34 -4.16 -5.28
CA HIS A 26 5.30 -5.13 -4.19
C HIS A 26 4.45 -6.35 -4.55
N LYS A 27 4.68 -7.45 -3.83
CA LYS A 27 3.76 -8.59 -3.74
C LYS A 27 3.14 -8.60 -2.35
N THR A 28 1.83 -8.81 -2.27
CA THR A 28 1.15 -8.98 -0.99
C THR A 28 1.37 -10.41 -0.49
N LEU A 29 1.84 -10.58 0.75
CA LEU A 29 1.86 -11.85 1.44
C LEU A 29 0.85 -11.77 2.60
N LEU A 30 -0.20 -12.58 2.52
CA LEU A 30 -1.16 -12.77 3.60
C LEU A 30 -0.65 -13.87 4.52
N VAL A 31 -0.51 -13.54 5.80
CA VAL A 31 -0.24 -14.50 6.87
C VAL A 31 -1.51 -14.73 7.68
N ILE A 32 -1.89 -16.00 7.84
CA ILE A 32 -3.02 -16.40 8.66
C ILE A 32 -2.49 -16.95 9.98
N ASP A 33 -2.49 -16.08 11.00
CA ASP A 33 -1.95 -16.35 12.33
C ASP A 33 -2.50 -15.33 13.33
N ASP A 34 -2.25 -15.55 14.62
CA ASP A 34 -2.55 -14.59 15.68
C ASP A 34 -1.60 -13.37 15.67
N GLN A 35 -1.80 -12.41 16.57
CA GLN A 35 -0.98 -11.18 16.65
C GLN A 35 0.27 -11.32 17.55
N HIS A 36 0.53 -12.49 18.14
CA HIS A 36 1.69 -12.71 19.01
C HIS A 36 2.99 -12.76 18.19
N THR A 37 2.93 -13.27 16.95
CA THR A 37 4.07 -13.29 16.04
C THR A 37 4.01 -12.12 15.06
N ASP A 38 4.99 -11.22 15.14
CA ASP A 38 5.14 -10.12 14.18
C ASP A 38 5.95 -10.57 12.95
N TRP A 39 5.25 -11.17 11.98
CA TRP A 39 5.84 -11.67 10.74
C TRP A 39 6.52 -10.57 9.91
N SER A 40 6.10 -9.31 10.05
CA SER A 40 6.69 -8.19 9.32
C SER A 40 8.17 -7.98 9.67
N LYS A 41 8.58 -8.30 10.91
CA LYS A 41 9.99 -8.24 11.33
C LYS A 41 10.86 -9.26 10.60
N TYR A 42 10.37 -10.47 10.40
CA TYR A 42 11.12 -11.55 9.74
C TYR A 42 11.30 -11.31 8.25
N PHE A 43 10.32 -10.67 7.61
CA PHE A 43 10.37 -10.34 6.18
C PHE A 43 10.95 -8.94 5.88
N ARG A 44 11.38 -8.19 6.91
CA ARG A 44 11.96 -6.86 6.73
C ARG A 44 13.22 -6.93 5.87
N GLY A 45 13.23 -6.15 4.78
CA GLY A 45 14.35 -6.08 3.84
C GLY A 45 14.47 -7.29 2.91
N LYS A 46 13.58 -8.28 3.01
CA LYS A 46 13.50 -9.38 2.04
C LYS A 46 12.81 -8.90 0.77
N ARG A 47 13.26 -9.41 -0.38
CA ARG A 47 12.74 -9.07 -1.70
C ARG A 47 12.53 -10.32 -2.52
N ILE A 48 11.49 -10.33 -3.34
CA ILE A 48 11.23 -11.41 -4.30
C ILE A 48 11.95 -11.06 -5.60
N HIS A 49 12.80 -11.97 -6.10
CA HIS A 49 13.65 -11.79 -7.28
C HIS A 49 14.55 -10.53 -7.25
N GLY A 50 14.78 -9.95 -6.07
CA GLY A 50 15.66 -8.81 -5.84
C GLY A 50 15.03 -7.43 -6.06
N ASP A 51 13.89 -7.35 -6.75
CA ASP A 51 13.26 -6.08 -7.16
C ASP A 51 11.84 -5.87 -6.60
N TRP A 52 11.13 -6.93 -6.18
CA TRP A 52 9.80 -6.80 -5.57
C TRP A 52 9.87 -6.71 -4.05
N ASP A 53 9.33 -5.64 -3.49
CA ASP A 53 9.12 -5.53 -2.05
C ASP A 53 7.98 -6.47 -1.59
N ILE A 54 8.01 -6.87 -0.32
CA ILE A 54 6.99 -7.75 0.27
C ILE A 54 6.08 -6.90 1.15
N ARG A 55 4.80 -6.79 0.77
CA ARG A 55 3.78 -6.16 1.60
C ARG A 55 3.11 -7.23 2.45
N MET A 56 3.34 -7.16 3.76
CA MET A 56 2.75 -8.09 4.71
C MET A 56 1.33 -7.65 5.09
N GLU A 57 0.39 -8.57 5.02
CA GLU A 57 -0.93 -8.45 5.65
C GLU A 57 -1.12 -9.63 6.60
N GLN A 58 -1.72 -9.41 7.77
CA GLN A 58 -1.86 -10.43 8.81
C GLN A 58 -3.24 -10.34 9.46
N ALA A 59 -3.93 -11.47 9.52
CA ALA A 59 -5.21 -11.61 10.20
C ALA A 59 -5.45 -13.07 10.64
N GLU A 60 -6.26 -13.23 11.68
CA GLU A 60 -6.80 -14.54 12.06
C GLU A 60 -7.95 -14.94 11.11
N PHE A 61 -8.23 -16.25 10.98
CA PHE A 61 -9.30 -16.75 10.12
C PHE A 61 -10.68 -16.10 10.38
N LYS A 62 -10.99 -15.78 11.63
CA LYS A 62 -12.27 -15.15 12.03
C LYS A 62 -12.47 -13.74 11.45
N ASP A 63 -11.38 -13.09 11.04
CA ASP A 63 -11.38 -11.71 10.56
C ASP A 63 -11.21 -11.61 9.04
N ILE A 64 -11.20 -12.73 8.30
CA ILE A 64 -10.99 -12.79 6.85
C ILE A 64 -12.25 -13.22 6.11
N ASN A 65 -12.50 -12.60 4.96
CA ASN A 65 -13.46 -13.05 3.96
C ASN A 65 -12.82 -12.97 2.56
N LEU A 66 -13.30 -13.79 1.62
CA LEU A 66 -12.77 -13.94 0.28
C LEU A 66 -13.91 -13.88 -0.74
N SER A 67 -13.78 -13.02 -1.74
CA SER A 67 -14.69 -12.97 -2.89
C SER A 67 -13.91 -13.26 -4.16
N VAL A 68 -14.34 -14.29 -4.91
CA VAL A 68 -13.76 -14.69 -6.18
C VAL A 68 -14.89 -14.95 -7.17
N ASN A 69 -14.71 -14.53 -8.42
CA ASN A 69 -15.55 -14.97 -9.52
C ASN A 69 -14.65 -15.43 -10.69
N SER A 70 -15.21 -16.10 -11.69
CA SER A 70 -14.45 -16.65 -12.82
C SER A 70 -13.79 -15.59 -13.70
N GLU A 71 -14.18 -14.32 -13.57
CA GLU A 71 -13.77 -13.22 -14.45
C GLU A 71 -12.80 -12.25 -13.78
N THR A 72 -12.64 -12.33 -12.45
CA THR A 72 -11.87 -11.38 -11.65
C THR A 72 -10.91 -12.09 -10.72
N VAL A 73 -9.83 -11.38 -10.36
CA VAL A 73 -8.87 -11.86 -9.38
C VAL A 73 -9.52 -11.88 -8.00
N ALA A 74 -9.21 -12.92 -7.24
CA ALA A 74 -9.61 -13.07 -5.85
C ALA A 74 -9.35 -11.78 -5.04
N THR A 75 -10.37 -11.31 -4.34
CA THR A 75 -10.27 -10.16 -3.43
C THR A 75 -10.45 -10.65 -2.01
N VAL A 76 -9.42 -10.42 -1.20
CA VAL A 76 -9.43 -10.71 0.24
C VAL A 76 -9.93 -9.45 0.95
N SER A 77 -10.92 -9.59 1.83
CA SER A 77 -11.33 -8.55 2.78
C SER A 77 -11.00 -9.01 4.20
N MET A 78 -10.45 -8.09 4.99
CA MET A 78 -10.07 -8.34 6.38
C MET A 78 -10.68 -7.29 7.30
N VAL A 79 -11.10 -7.70 8.49
CA VAL A 79 -11.48 -6.81 9.58
C VAL A 79 -10.24 -6.50 10.41
N VAL A 80 -9.90 -5.22 10.54
CA VAL A 80 -8.81 -4.76 11.41
C VAL A 80 -9.35 -3.86 12.50
N ASN A 81 -8.77 -3.95 13.69
CA ASN A 81 -9.06 -3.04 14.78
C ASN A 81 -8.06 -1.87 14.73
N ARG A 82 -8.56 -0.65 14.54
CA ARG A 82 -7.76 0.58 14.56
C ARG A 82 -8.32 1.49 15.65
N ASN A 83 -7.58 1.60 16.75
CA ASN A 83 -7.95 2.41 17.92
C ASN A 83 -9.36 2.11 18.45
N GLY A 84 -9.73 0.82 18.53
CA GLY A 84 -11.05 0.37 19.01
C GLY A 84 -12.13 0.34 17.94
N THR A 85 -11.90 0.90 16.75
CA THR A 85 -12.85 0.85 15.63
C THR A 85 -12.52 -0.30 14.70
N LYS A 86 -13.51 -1.16 14.42
CA LYS A 86 -13.40 -2.21 13.41
C LYS A 86 -13.56 -1.59 12.02
N VAL A 87 -12.57 -1.79 11.15
CA VAL A 87 -12.57 -1.29 9.78
C VAL A 87 -12.32 -2.46 8.84
N VAL A 88 -13.04 -2.52 7.72
CA VAL A 88 -12.77 -3.48 6.65
C VAL A 88 -11.76 -2.90 5.68
N ARG A 89 -10.72 -3.66 5.37
CA ARG A 89 -9.78 -3.36 4.28
C ARG A 89 -9.76 -4.52 3.31
N SER A 90 -9.53 -4.22 2.03
CA SER A 90 -9.46 -5.26 1.00
C SER A 90 -8.18 -5.14 0.18
N PHE A 91 -7.63 -6.28 -0.22
CA PHE A 91 -6.44 -6.35 -1.07
C PHE A 91 -6.52 -7.53 -2.05
N ARG A 92 -5.57 -7.49 -3.00
CA ARG A 92 -5.29 -8.52 -4.00
C ARG A 92 -3.81 -8.86 -3.96
#